data_AF-A0A7C5IZP2-F1
#
_entry.id   AF-A0A7C5IZP2-F1
#
_cell.length_a   1.000
_cell.length_b   1.000
_cell.length_c   1.000
_cell.angle_alpha   90.00
_cell.angle_beta   90.00
_cell.angle_gamma   90.00
#
_symmetry.space_group_name_H-M   'P 1'
#
loop_
_entity.id
_entity.type
_entity.pdbx_description
1 polymer ?
#
loop_
_entity_poly.entity_id
_entity_poly.type
_entity_poly.pdbx_seq_one_letter_code
_entity_poly.pdbx_strand_id
1 'polypeptide(L)'
;MNDDDPNAPEPGESGPIEGLPKARRWPRVALGAIAGLLVVGSLAIALGFGPFVRWLTLREAARLGVELELGRVEVSWESVTVLDFGFSLHGVGGVRGHVDRLTVKVDGLQPRAIEANGVDLDLEGNATDLGLAVAGFVKDHAEIFALPAEADDVDVTWRPKPEGEPWLVVTGATISPHESGGELRAKRVKVVGFSVGRVGARWQGDDAEVVLGLGESDLDDAPVHVKVEHALARPEATFTLRPTRLERLAGPLAMALPIEGVTASGVATLTFLRSGPNAPIEGKLEARFEGYRPPVPPEVKGIVFGDDTEVTSRIALSEDRKKVTFDELEVIHGAFRLTGEGSAVRNRDHAVLAMALEGTLSCNQLAAAAANIRVGGQVGSWLGKLAGRVVTGSVGVVVTVSADTRALDEATMKQQLGVGCGLRPDRILPGMPELPELPKDMPELPKIEIELPKLPKLQIP
;
A
#
# COMPACT_ATOMS: atom_id res chain seq x y z
N MET A 1 -51.99 6.14 -18.74
CA MET A 1 -51.30 7.03 -17.79
C MET A 1 -49.83 6.75 -18.03
N ASN A 2 -49.25 7.22 -19.15
CA ASN A 2 -49.10 8.62 -19.60
C ASN A 2 -48.53 9.48 -18.47
N ASP A 3 -47.21 9.54 -18.42
CA ASP A 3 -46.43 10.74 -18.17
C ASP A 3 -45.13 10.57 -18.98
N ASP A 4 -45.18 11.07 -20.22
CA ASP A 4 -44.03 11.26 -21.09
C ASP A 4 -43.27 12.50 -20.59
N ASP A 5 -42.02 12.32 -20.19
CA ASP A 5 -41.07 13.40 -19.92
C ASP A 5 -40.38 13.80 -21.25
N PRO A 6 -40.65 14.99 -21.81
CA PRO A 6 -40.14 15.40 -23.11
C PRO A 6 -38.72 16.00 -23.06
N ASN A 7 -37.95 15.86 -21.97
CA ASN A 7 -36.63 16.49 -21.83
C ASN A 7 -35.50 15.59 -21.30
N ALA A 8 -35.63 14.27 -21.40
CA ALA A 8 -34.47 13.40 -21.18
C ALA A 8 -33.47 13.59 -22.34
N PRO A 9 -32.23 14.07 -22.08
CA PRO A 9 -31.21 14.11 -23.13
C PRO A 9 -30.94 12.67 -23.59
N GLU A 10 -31.07 12.45 -24.90
CA GLU A 10 -30.74 11.18 -25.53
C GLU A 10 -29.34 10.73 -25.08
N PRO A 11 -29.13 9.43 -24.78
CA PRO A 11 -27.80 8.90 -24.54
C PRO A 11 -27.02 9.10 -25.84
N GLY A 12 -26.16 10.13 -25.83
CA GLY A 12 -25.34 10.51 -26.96
C GLY A 12 -24.68 9.26 -27.52
N GLU A 13 -25.10 8.93 -28.73
CA GLU A 13 -24.50 7.95 -29.61
C GLU A 13 -23.00 8.25 -29.61
N SER A 14 -22.22 7.42 -28.89
CA SER A 14 -20.77 7.47 -28.90
C SER A 14 -20.34 7.01 -30.28
N GLY A 15 -20.40 7.93 -31.23
CA GLY A 15 -19.82 7.77 -32.54
C GLY A 15 -18.38 7.31 -32.37
N PRO A 16 -17.89 6.42 -33.24
CA PRO A 16 -16.49 6.04 -33.21
C PRO A 16 -15.68 7.33 -33.27
N ILE A 17 -14.66 7.45 -32.41
CA ILE A 17 -13.68 8.54 -32.47
C ILE A 17 -12.91 8.37 -33.79
N GLU A 18 -13.51 8.85 -34.88
CA GLU A 18 -12.87 9.06 -36.17
C GLU A 18 -11.93 10.25 -36.01
N GLY A 19 -10.68 9.95 -35.69
CA GLY A 19 -9.67 10.99 -35.52
C GLY A 19 -8.31 10.51 -35.04
N LEU A 20 -8.15 9.27 -34.58
CA LEU A 20 -6.82 8.70 -34.40
C LEU A 20 -6.22 8.42 -35.79
N PRO A 21 -5.05 8.98 -36.14
CA PRO A 21 -4.44 8.75 -37.43
C PRO A 21 -4.22 7.26 -37.61
N LYS A 22 -4.92 6.68 -38.60
CA LYS A 22 -4.67 5.33 -39.12
C LYS A 22 -3.17 5.11 -39.19
N ALA A 23 -2.71 4.02 -38.56
CA ALA A 23 -1.36 3.49 -38.63
C ALA A 23 -0.87 3.50 -40.07
N ARG A 24 -0.22 4.61 -40.44
CA ARG A 24 0.38 4.82 -41.74
C ARG A 24 1.62 3.95 -41.69
N ARG A 25 1.68 2.93 -42.54
CA ARG A 25 2.93 2.23 -42.85
C ARG A 25 3.93 3.30 -43.31
N TRP A 26 4.77 3.75 -42.38
CA TRP A 26 5.85 4.66 -42.69
C TRP A 26 6.91 3.89 -43.49
N PRO A 27 7.37 4.44 -44.63
CA PRO A 27 8.47 3.87 -45.37
C PRO A 27 9.73 3.95 -44.50
N ARG A 28 10.61 2.96 -44.68
CA ARG A 28 11.92 2.78 -44.03
C ARG A 28 12.90 3.94 -44.25
N VAL A 29 12.58 5.14 -43.77
CA VAL A 29 13.40 6.35 -43.91
C VAL A 29 13.36 7.15 -42.60
N ALA A 30 14.00 6.58 -41.58
CA ALA A 30 14.61 7.29 -40.45
C ALA A 30 15.73 6.40 -39.88
N LEU A 31 16.59 5.97 -40.80
CA LEU A 31 17.91 5.39 -40.55
C LEU A 31 18.90 6.56 -40.71
N GLY A 32 19.82 6.78 -39.77
CA GLY A 32 21.10 7.41 -40.13
C GLY A 32 21.51 8.67 -39.38
N ALA A 33 21.73 8.57 -38.06
CA ALA A 33 22.65 9.51 -37.38
C ALA A 33 23.70 8.84 -36.47
N ILE A 34 23.51 7.57 -36.06
CA ILE A 34 24.45 6.88 -35.14
C ILE A 34 25.19 5.71 -35.82
N ALA A 35 24.64 5.17 -36.93
CA ALA A 35 25.34 4.21 -37.80
C ALA A 35 26.39 4.85 -38.74
N GLY A 36 26.55 6.17 -38.70
CA GLY A 36 27.34 6.94 -39.68
C GLY A 36 28.83 7.10 -39.40
N LEU A 37 29.36 6.65 -38.26
CA LEU A 37 30.72 7.01 -37.84
C LEU A 37 31.64 5.83 -37.47
N LEU A 38 31.31 4.60 -37.90
CA LEU A 38 32.17 3.42 -37.72
C LEU A 38 32.43 2.65 -39.03
N VAL A 39 32.48 3.37 -40.17
CA VAL A 39 32.83 2.79 -41.49
C VAL A 39 34.30 2.99 -41.88
N VAL A 40 35.15 3.62 -41.05
CA VAL A 40 36.58 3.79 -41.39
C VAL A 40 37.48 3.20 -40.32
N GLY A 41 37.97 1.99 -40.57
CA GLY A 41 39.26 1.58 -40.00
C GLY A 41 39.52 0.12 -39.71
N SER A 42 38.71 -0.85 -40.16
CA SER A 42 38.77 -2.26 -39.73
C SER A 42 40.03 -3.09 -40.10
N LEU A 43 41.24 -2.51 -40.26
CA LEU A 43 42.46 -3.33 -40.44
C LEU A 43 43.80 -2.74 -39.95
N ALA A 44 43.81 -1.65 -39.15
CA ALA A 44 45.07 -1.05 -38.63
C ALA A 44 45.05 -0.79 -37.10
N ILE A 45 44.19 -1.51 -36.36
CA ILE A 45 43.56 -1.07 -35.09
C ILE A 45 44.30 -1.47 -33.80
N ALA A 46 45.34 -2.31 -33.83
CA ALA A 46 45.83 -2.96 -32.60
C ALA A 46 46.52 -2.03 -31.56
N LEU A 47 46.84 -0.77 -31.87
CA LEU A 47 47.53 0.13 -30.91
C LEU A 47 46.98 1.57 -30.80
N GLY A 48 46.09 2.02 -31.70
CA GLY A 48 45.63 3.43 -31.74
C GLY A 48 44.15 3.66 -31.38
N PHE A 49 43.35 2.61 -31.19
CA PHE A 49 41.88 2.73 -31.15
C PHE A 49 41.33 3.09 -29.76
N GLY A 50 42.04 2.78 -28.68
CA GLY A 50 41.59 3.06 -27.31
C GLY A 50 41.21 4.53 -27.08
N PRO A 51 42.09 5.50 -27.38
CA PRO A 51 41.78 6.93 -27.22
C PRO A 51 40.62 7.40 -28.11
N PHE A 52 40.49 6.86 -29.32
CA PHE A 52 39.41 7.23 -30.24
C PHE A 52 38.05 6.70 -29.79
N VAL A 53 37.97 5.42 -29.41
CA VAL A 53 36.76 4.82 -28.83
C VAL A 53 36.38 5.56 -27.56
N ARG A 54 37.33 5.81 -26.67
CA ARG A 54 37.09 6.59 -25.44
C ARG A 54 36.50 7.96 -25.76
N TRP A 55 37.09 8.71 -26.70
CA TRP A 55 36.58 10.02 -27.09
C TRP A 55 35.17 9.95 -27.69
N LEU A 56 34.92 8.95 -28.55
CA LEU A 56 33.61 8.75 -29.18
C LEU A 56 32.54 8.38 -28.14
N THR A 57 32.87 7.48 -27.20
CA THR A 57 31.98 7.09 -26.09
C THR A 57 31.65 8.28 -25.21
N LEU A 58 32.65 9.09 -24.81
CA LEU A 58 32.41 10.30 -24.02
C LEU A 58 31.56 11.33 -24.76
N ARG A 59 31.80 11.51 -26.07
CA ARG A 59 31.04 12.44 -26.90
C ARG A 59 29.58 11.99 -27.05
N GLU A 60 29.35 10.70 -27.27
CA GLU A 60 28.01 10.15 -27.43
C GLU A 60 27.24 10.14 -26.11
N ALA A 61 27.91 9.81 -25.00
CA ALA A 61 27.31 9.92 -23.68
C ALA A 61 26.92 11.36 -23.36
N ALA A 62 27.79 12.34 -23.63
CA ALA A 62 27.47 13.74 -23.46
C ALA A 62 26.30 14.19 -24.36
N ARG A 63 26.19 13.65 -25.59
CA ARG A 63 25.03 13.88 -26.48
C ARG A 63 23.72 13.37 -25.89
N LEU A 64 23.79 12.23 -25.17
CA LEU A 64 22.68 11.61 -24.45
C LEU A 64 22.46 12.21 -23.05
N GLY A 65 23.15 13.31 -22.71
CA GLY A 65 23.04 13.94 -21.40
C GLY A 65 23.65 13.11 -20.25
N VAL A 66 24.55 12.18 -20.54
CA VAL A 66 25.23 11.36 -19.54
C VAL A 66 26.70 11.78 -19.43
N GLU A 67 27.11 12.19 -18.24
CA GLU A 67 28.51 12.44 -17.91
C GLU A 67 29.13 11.12 -17.43
N LEU A 68 30.18 10.65 -18.11
CA LEU A 68 30.83 9.36 -17.84
C LEU A 68 32.26 9.52 -17.37
N GLU A 69 32.60 8.79 -16.31
CA GLU A 69 33.97 8.54 -15.87
C GLU A 69 34.38 7.13 -16.29
N LEU A 70 34.88 7.01 -17.52
CA LEU A 70 35.21 5.71 -18.11
C LEU A 70 36.40 5.05 -17.43
N GLY A 71 36.21 3.79 -17.01
CA GLY A 71 37.26 2.85 -16.69
C GLY A 71 37.84 2.18 -17.93
N ARG A 72 37.81 0.85 -17.97
CA ARG A 72 38.40 0.05 -19.06
C ARG A 72 37.36 -0.24 -20.15
N VAL A 73 37.76 -0.14 -21.41
CA VAL A 73 36.91 -0.51 -22.56
C VAL A 73 37.50 -1.73 -23.27
N GLU A 74 36.67 -2.75 -23.45
CA GLU A 74 36.96 -3.98 -24.18
C GLU A 74 36.03 -4.05 -25.39
N VAL A 75 36.59 -4.29 -26.57
CA VAL A 75 35.83 -4.33 -27.82
C VAL A 75 35.91 -5.74 -28.39
N SER A 76 34.76 -6.32 -28.67
CA SER A 76 34.62 -7.57 -29.41
C SER A 76 33.90 -7.33 -30.73
N TRP A 77 33.74 -8.37 -31.54
CA TRP A 77 33.02 -8.26 -32.82
C TRP A 77 31.51 -8.05 -32.63
N GLU A 78 30.94 -8.54 -31.52
CA GLU A 78 29.49 -8.56 -31.26
C GLU A 78 29.10 -7.66 -30.08
N SER A 79 30.07 -7.06 -29.39
CA SER A 79 29.81 -6.24 -28.22
C SER A 79 30.92 -5.22 -27.94
N VAL A 80 30.53 -4.15 -27.25
CA VAL A 80 31.45 -3.24 -26.58
C VAL A 80 31.19 -3.34 -25.08
N THR A 81 32.21 -3.70 -24.31
CA THR A 81 32.12 -3.83 -22.86
C THR A 81 32.90 -2.71 -22.18
N VAL A 82 32.24 -1.97 -21.29
CA VAL A 82 32.85 -0.97 -20.42
C VAL A 82 32.87 -1.54 -19.01
N LEU A 83 34.03 -1.55 -18.37
CA LEU A 83 34.23 -2.02 -17.01
C LEU A 83 34.53 -0.85 -16.09
N ASP A 84 33.99 -0.90 -14.87
CA ASP A 84 34.33 -0.02 -13.76
C ASP A 84 34.20 1.47 -14.16
N PHE A 85 32.97 1.92 -14.42
CA PHE A 85 32.74 3.33 -14.78
C PHE A 85 31.69 4.00 -13.90
N GLY A 86 31.96 5.26 -13.60
CA GLY A 86 31.02 6.16 -12.92
C GLY A 86 30.18 6.92 -13.93
N PHE A 87 28.96 7.29 -13.55
CA PHE A 87 28.12 8.17 -14.34
C PHE A 87 27.29 9.15 -13.51
N SER A 88 26.95 10.28 -14.11
CA SER A 88 25.95 11.23 -13.64
C SER A 88 25.09 11.69 -14.80
N LEU A 89 23.87 12.12 -14.50
CA LEU A 89 22.94 12.63 -15.51
C LEU A 89 23.05 14.16 -15.56
N HIS A 90 23.30 14.69 -16.73
CA HIS A 90 23.38 16.13 -16.96
C HIS A 90 22.03 16.78 -16.66
N GLY A 91 22.04 17.82 -15.83
CA GLY A 91 20.81 18.53 -15.42
C GLY A 91 19.98 17.81 -14.34
N VAL A 92 20.30 16.58 -13.97
CA VAL A 92 19.62 15.85 -12.89
C VAL A 92 20.53 15.80 -11.66
N GLY A 93 20.44 16.85 -10.84
CA GLY A 93 21.18 16.92 -9.59
C GLY A 93 20.82 15.75 -8.66
N GLY A 94 21.82 15.21 -7.98
CA GLY A 94 21.64 14.15 -6.99
C GLY A 94 21.51 12.74 -7.57
N VAL A 95 21.78 12.51 -8.86
CA VAL A 95 21.93 11.15 -9.40
C VAL A 95 23.39 10.87 -9.69
N ARG A 96 23.97 9.90 -9.00
CA ARG A 96 25.27 9.33 -9.32
C ARG A 96 25.15 7.82 -9.39
N GLY A 97 25.91 7.22 -10.28
CA GLY A 97 25.92 5.77 -10.44
C GLY A 97 27.31 5.24 -10.67
N HIS A 98 27.51 3.98 -10.30
CA HIS A 98 28.65 3.18 -10.65
C HIS A 98 28.16 1.90 -11.33
N VAL A 99 28.91 1.41 -12.31
CA VAL A 99 28.59 0.15 -13.00
C VAL A 99 29.87 -0.66 -13.15
N ASP A 100 29.88 -1.86 -12.59
CA ASP A 100 31.00 -2.79 -12.68
C ASP A 100 31.24 -3.24 -14.12
N ARG A 101 30.16 -3.56 -14.85
CA ARG A 101 30.20 -4.00 -16.24
C ARG A 101 28.96 -3.57 -17.01
N LEU A 102 29.18 -2.85 -18.11
CA LEU A 102 28.17 -2.55 -19.13
C LEU A 102 28.58 -3.20 -20.45
N THR A 103 27.74 -4.06 -21.00
CA THR A 103 27.91 -4.68 -22.32
C THR A 103 26.85 -4.15 -23.26
N VAL A 104 27.30 -3.45 -24.30
CA VAL A 104 26.44 -3.02 -25.40
C VAL A 104 26.57 -4.04 -26.51
N LYS A 105 25.51 -4.83 -26.74
CA LYS A 105 25.45 -5.79 -27.85
C LYS A 105 25.25 -5.04 -29.16
N VAL A 106 26.03 -5.37 -30.18
CA VAL A 106 25.99 -4.72 -31.49
C VAL A 106 25.75 -5.75 -32.59
N ASP A 107 25.04 -5.35 -33.63
CA ASP A 107 25.01 -6.06 -34.91
C ASP A 107 25.62 -5.17 -35.99
N GLY A 108 26.82 -5.54 -36.41
CA GLY A 108 27.72 -4.65 -37.13
C GLY A 108 28.02 -3.41 -36.29
N LEU A 109 27.35 -2.30 -36.59
CA LEU A 109 27.57 -0.99 -35.96
C LEU A 109 26.32 -0.47 -35.21
N GLN A 110 25.25 -1.25 -35.20
CA GLN A 110 24.00 -0.83 -34.58
C GLN A 110 23.87 -1.46 -33.19
N PRO A 111 23.72 -0.66 -32.13
CA PRO A 111 23.42 -1.19 -30.81
C PRO A 111 22.05 -1.88 -30.84
N ARG A 112 21.97 -3.07 -30.24
CA ARG A 112 20.76 -3.90 -30.20
C ARG A 112 20.20 -4.07 -28.79
N ALA A 113 21.06 -4.18 -27.79
CA ALA A 113 20.69 -4.35 -26.41
C ALA A 113 21.79 -3.82 -25.49
N ILE A 114 21.40 -3.46 -24.27
CA ILE A 114 22.28 -3.03 -23.21
C ILE A 114 22.14 -4.01 -22.06
N GLU A 115 23.26 -4.50 -21.54
CA GLU A 115 23.31 -5.38 -20.38
C GLU A 115 24.24 -4.75 -19.34
N ALA A 116 23.73 -4.48 -18.16
CA ALA A 116 24.51 -3.96 -17.04
C ALA A 116 24.60 -4.99 -15.91
N ASN A 117 25.71 -5.01 -15.21
CA ASN A 117 25.91 -5.83 -14.02
C ASN A 117 26.67 -5.04 -12.96
N GLY A 118 26.26 -5.20 -11.69
CA GLY A 118 26.86 -4.50 -10.56
C GLY A 118 26.59 -3.00 -10.65
N VAL A 119 25.32 -2.61 -10.67
CA VAL A 119 24.90 -1.21 -10.80
C VAL A 119 24.64 -0.65 -9.40
N ASP A 120 25.41 0.34 -8.97
CA ASP A 120 25.24 1.00 -7.68
C ASP A 120 24.77 2.43 -7.90
N LEU A 121 23.53 2.75 -7.50
CA LEU A 121 22.91 4.07 -7.69
C LEU A 121 22.82 4.82 -6.36
N ASP A 122 23.42 6.00 -6.30
CA ASP A 122 23.23 6.95 -5.21
C ASP A 122 22.31 8.08 -5.65
N LEU A 123 21.18 8.19 -4.97
CA LEU A 123 20.17 9.21 -5.18
C LEU A 123 20.16 10.18 -4.00
N GLU A 124 20.19 11.47 -4.29
CA GLU A 124 20.16 12.55 -3.32
C GLU A 124 19.01 13.51 -3.66
N GLY A 125 18.24 13.89 -2.63
CA GLY A 125 17.21 14.93 -2.74
C GLY A 125 15.78 14.42 -2.52
N ASN A 126 14.81 15.33 -2.66
CA ASN A 126 13.38 15.03 -2.50
C ASN A 126 12.86 14.20 -3.69
N ALA A 127 12.02 13.20 -3.41
CA ALA A 127 11.32 12.38 -4.40
C ALA A 127 10.60 13.17 -5.49
N THR A 128 9.93 14.26 -5.14
CA THR A 128 9.22 15.09 -6.13
C THR A 128 10.19 15.79 -7.06
N ASP A 129 11.25 16.41 -6.52
CA ASP A 129 12.21 17.17 -7.31
C ASP A 129 13.03 16.24 -8.21
N LEU A 130 13.48 15.10 -7.66
CA LEU A 130 14.21 14.09 -8.40
C LEU A 130 13.34 13.48 -9.51
N GLY A 131 12.09 13.13 -9.19
CA GLY A 131 11.15 12.60 -10.18
C GLY A 131 10.89 13.57 -11.32
N LEU A 132 10.73 14.88 -11.02
CA LEU A 132 10.59 15.91 -12.05
C LEU A 132 11.85 16.09 -12.89
N ALA A 133 13.04 16.08 -12.26
CA ALA A 133 14.31 16.20 -12.96
C ALA A 133 14.57 15.00 -13.88
N VAL A 134 14.33 13.78 -13.40
CA VAL A 134 14.41 12.55 -14.20
C VAL A 134 13.38 12.55 -15.32
N ALA A 135 12.14 12.97 -15.08
CA ALA A 135 11.13 13.06 -16.13
C ALA A 135 11.52 14.09 -17.22
N GLY A 136 12.09 15.23 -16.83
CA GLY A 136 12.66 16.20 -17.76
C GLY A 136 13.77 15.60 -18.61
N PHE A 137 14.72 14.92 -17.96
CA PHE A 137 15.80 14.21 -18.64
C PHE A 137 15.28 13.16 -19.63
N VAL A 138 14.32 12.33 -19.22
CA VAL A 138 13.71 11.28 -20.05
C VAL A 138 13.07 11.89 -21.30
N LYS A 139 12.37 13.01 -21.14
CA LYS A 139 11.73 13.73 -22.24
C LYS A 139 12.76 14.30 -23.23
N ASP A 140 13.84 14.86 -22.72
CA ASP A 140 14.88 15.51 -23.53
C ASP A 140 15.82 14.50 -24.21
N HIS A 141 15.89 13.26 -23.67
CA HIS A 141 16.76 12.19 -24.14
C HIS A 141 16.02 10.87 -24.40
N ALA A 142 14.81 10.94 -24.99
CA ALA A 142 13.95 9.77 -25.21
C ALA A 142 14.63 8.63 -26.00
N GLU A 143 15.61 8.95 -26.85
CA GLU A 143 16.36 7.94 -27.60
C GLU A 143 17.11 6.92 -26.74
N ILE A 144 17.47 7.26 -25.49
CA ILE A 144 18.20 6.33 -24.61
C ILE A 144 17.33 5.14 -24.18
N PHE A 145 16.01 5.31 -24.19
CA PHE A 145 15.03 4.28 -23.83
C PHE A 145 14.55 3.45 -25.03
N ALA A 146 15.03 3.74 -26.24
CA ALA A 146 14.67 2.98 -27.44
C ALA A 146 15.37 1.61 -27.51
N LEU A 147 16.43 1.42 -26.73
CA LEU A 147 17.18 0.16 -26.67
C LEU A 147 16.67 -0.70 -25.51
N PRO A 148 16.39 -2.00 -25.73
CA PRO A 148 16.17 -2.93 -24.64
C PRO A 148 17.37 -2.92 -23.70
N ALA A 149 17.10 -2.70 -22.41
CA ALA A 149 18.12 -2.64 -21.37
C ALA A 149 17.79 -3.66 -20.27
N GLU A 150 18.78 -4.46 -19.91
CA GLU A 150 18.75 -5.39 -18.80
C GLU A 150 19.83 -5.01 -17.80
N ALA A 151 19.55 -5.13 -16.51
CA ALA A 151 20.53 -4.89 -15.46
C ALA A 151 20.40 -5.93 -14.35
N ASP A 152 21.52 -6.49 -13.92
CA ASP A 152 21.59 -7.43 -12.80
C ASP A 152 22.42 -6.86 -11.66
N ASP A 153 22.07 -7.25 -10.44
CA ASP A 153 22.76 -6.81 -9.22
C ASP A 153 22.74 -5.28 -9.09
N VAL A 154 21.52 -4.72 -9.18
CA VAL A 154 21.25 -3.30 -9.02
C VAL A 154 20.99 -2.98 -7.55
N ASP A 155 21.85 -2.14 -7.00
CA ASP A 155 21.75 -1.56 -5.67
C ASP A 155 21.35 -0.08 -5.81
N VAL A 156 20.41 0.37 -4.99
CA VAL A 156 19.97 1.77 -4.97
C VAL A 156 19.98 2.25 -3.54
N THR A 157 20.70 3.33 -3.29
CA THR A 157 20.66 4.05 -2.02
C THR A 157 20.12 5.44 -2.26
N TRP A 158 19.02 5.78 -1.60
CA TRP A 158 18.42 7.10 -1.71
C TRP A 158 18.41 7.84 -0.38
N ARG A 159 19.05 9.00 -0.35
CA ARG A 159 19.09 9.93 0.77
C ARG A 159 18.33 11.22 0.46
N PRO A 160 17.48 11.73 1.37
CA PRO A 160 16.85 13.04 1.16
C PRO A 160 17.86 14.20 1.17
N LYS A 161 19.01 13.99 1.82
CA LYS A 161 20.12 14.94 1.96
C LYS A 161 21.46 14.19 1.89
N PRO A 162 22.56 14.79 1.40
CA PRO A 162 23.83 14.09 1.15
C PRO A 162 24.38 13.29 2.34
N GLU A 163 24.31 13.85 3.55
CA GLU A 163 24.81 13.22 4.79
C GLU A 163 23.69 12.61 5.65
N GLY A 164 22.48 12.47 5.09
CA GLY A 164 21.31 11.92 5.80
C GLY A 164 21.30 10.40 5.85
N GLU A 165 20.55 9.84 6.80
CA GLU A 165 20.19 8.42 6.75
C GLU A 165 19.41 8.12 5.46
N PRO A 166 19.73 7.02 4.75
CA PRO A 166 19.00 6.65 3.55
C PRO A 166 17.56 6.31 3.90
N TRP A 167 16.63 6.87 3.12
CA TRP A 167 15.22 6.62 3.30
C TRP A 167 14.73 5.45 2.43
N LEU A 168 15.44 5.13 1.35
CA LEU A 168 15.20 3.92 0.55
C LEU A 168 16.54 3.24 0.29
N VAL A 169 16.60 1.92 0.52
CA VAL A 169 17.72 1.07 0.11
C VAL A 169 17.15 -0.13 -0.62
N VAL A 170 17.57 -0.33 -1.86
CA VAL A 170 17.25 -1.49 -2.70
C VAL A 170 18.55 -2.28 -2.87
N THR A 171 18.50 -3.61 -2.75
CA THR A 171 19.69 -4.44 -2.88
C THR A 171 19.42 -5.67 -3.75
N GLY A 172 20.34 -5.93 -4.68
CA GLY A 172 20.37 -7.08 -5.57
C GLY A 172 19.15 -7.14 -6.47
N ALA A 173 18.73 -6.02 -7.03
CA ALA A 173 17.62 -5.97 -7.96
C ALA A 173 18.05 -6.39 -9.37
N THR A 174 17.09 -6.95 -10.13
CA THR A 174 17.22 -7.18 -11.57
C THR A 174 16.21 -6.30 -12.29
N ILE A 175 16.64 -5.65 -13.36
CA ILE A 175 15.80 -4.87 -14.27
C ILE A 175 15.76 -5.62 -15.60
N SER A 176 14.56 -5.84 -16.13
CA SER A 176 14.34 -6.49 -17.41
C SER A 176 13.34 -5.71 -18.26
N PRO A 177 13.49 -5.70 -19.60
CA PRO A 177 12.52 -5.07 -20.49
C PRO A 177 11.19 -5.83 -20.44
N HIS A 178 10.08 -5.11 -20.55
CA HIS A 178 8.75 -5.70 -20.55
C HIS A 178 7.84 -4.96 -21.53
N GLU A 179 7.41 -5.61 -22.62
CA GLU A 179 6.50 -5.09 -23.68
C GLU A 179 6.72 -3.63 -24.12
N SER A 180 6.20 -2.64 -23.38
CA SER A 180 6.39 -1.19 -23.61
C SER A 180 6.93 -0.41 -22.39
N GLY A 181 7.67 -1.08 -21.52
CA GLY A 181 8.32 -0.51 -20.35
C GLY A 181 9.34 -1.46 -19.73
N GLY A 182 9.33 -1.57 -18.41
CA GLY A 182 10.29 -2.40 -17.69
C GLY A 182 9.72 -3.01 -16.42
N GLU A 183 10.43 -4.03 -15.94
CA GLU A 183 10.14 -4.72 -14.70
C GLU A 183 11.41 -4.72 -13.83
N LEU A 184 11.25 -4.43 -12.55
CA LEU A 184 12.28 -4.47 -11.54
C LEU A 184 11.90 -5.50 -10.47
N ARG A 185 12.84 -6.37 -10.12
CA ARG A 185 12.69 -7.40 -9.09
C ARG A 185 13.80 -7.26 -8.07
N ALA A 186 13.47 -6.71 -6.90
CA ALA A 186 14.40 -6.51 -5.80
C ALA A 186 14.36 -7.65 -4.78
N LYS A 187 15.54 -8.17 -4.40
CA LYS A 187 15.65 -9.22 -3.38
C LYS A 187 15.41 -8.69 -1.97
N ARG A 188 15.87 -7.46 -1.70
CA ARG A 188 15.73 -6.80 -0.40
C ARG A 188 15.49 -5.31 -0.61
N VAL A 189 14.47 -4.79 0.05
CA VAL A 189 14.20 -3.36 0.11
C VAL A 189 14.03 -2.93 1.56
N LYS A 190 14.60 -1.78 1.90
CA LYS A 190 14.38 -1.08 3.16
C LYS A 190 13.82 0.31 2.90
N VAL A 191 12.76 0.66 3.63
CA VAL A 191 12.12 1.98 3.58
C VAL A 191 12.16 2.60 4.97
N VAL A 192 12.87 3.71 5.12
CA VAL A 192 13.11 4.44 6.37
C VAL A 192 13.57 3.50 7.50
N GLY A 193 14.53 2.64 7.18
CA GLY A 193 15.09 1.64 8.11
C GLY A 193 14.29 0.34 8.24
N PHE A 194 13.03 0.28 7.82
CA PHE A 194 12.20 -0.92 7.88
C PHE A 194 12.41 -1.82 6.68
N SER A 195 12.68 -3.11 6.90
CA SER A 195 12.79 -4.09 5.82
C SER A 195 11.41 -4.46 5.31
N VAL A 196 11.11 -4.15 4.05
CA VAL A 196 9.83 -4.54 3.39
C VAL A 196 9.94 -5.86 2.63
N GLY A 197 11.12 -6.50 2.65
CA GLY A 197 11.36 -7.79 2.02
C GLY A 197 11.64 -7.66 0.53
N ARG A 198 11.06 -8.57 -0.26
CA ARG A 198 11.16 -8.57 -1.74
C ARG A 198 10.16 -7.57 -2.31
N VAL A 199 10.54 -6.91 -3.40
CA VAL A 199 9.67 -5.96 -4.09
C VAL A 199 9.75 -6.19 -5.58
N GLY A 200 8.59 -6.33 -6.21
CA GLY A 200 8.42 -6.25 -7.66
C GLY A 200 7.95 -4.85 -8.04
N ALA A 201 8.36 -4.36 -9.20
CA ALA A 201 7.83 -3.13 -9.79
C ALA A 201 7.72 -3.31 -11.30
N ARG A 202 6.64 -2.83 -11.90
CA ARG A 202 6.47 -2.80 -13.35
C ARG A 202 5.92 -1.45 -13.74
N TRP A 203 6.45 -0.88 -14.81
CA TRP A 203 5.96 0.35 -15.38
C TRP A 203 5.76 0.19 -16.87
N GLN A 204 4.76 0.90 -17.39
CA GLN A 204 4.44 0.93 -18.81
C GLN A 204 4.49 2.37 -19.31
N GLY A 205 5.24 2.61 -20.39
CA GLY A 205 5.48 3.96 -20.89
C GLY A 205 4.23 4.68 -21.37
N ASP A 206 3.25 3.94 -21.88
CA ASP A 206 2.07 4.50 -22.55
C ASP A 206 0.91 4.79 -21.58
N ASP A 207 0.76 3.99 -20.54
CA ASP A 207 -0.44 4.01 -19.68
C ASP A 207 -0.31 4.88 -18.42
N ALA A 208 0.85 5.51 -18.23
CA ALA A 208 1.16 6.28 -17.03
C ALA A 208 0.80 5.48 -15.75
N GLU A 209 1.10 4.20 -15.77
CA GLU A 209 0.80 3.24 -14.71
C GLU A 209 2.10 2.65 -14.17
N VAL A 210 2.23 2.68 -12.85
CA VAL A 210 3.28 1.96 -12.12
C VAL A 210 2.60 1.00 -11.15
N VAL A 211 2.96 -0.28 -11.25
CA VAL A 211 2.49 -1.35 -10.36
C VAL A 211 3.66 -1.79 -9.48
N LEU A 212 3.49 -1.75 -8.16
CA LEU A 212 4.45 -2.22 -7.18
C LEU A 212 3.87 -3.40 -6.41
N GLY A 213 4.65 -4.44 -6.19
CA GLY A 213 4.31 -5.60 -5.36
C GLY A 213 5.23 -5.64 -4.16
N LEU A 214 4.68 -5.72 -2.94
CA LEU A 214 5.47 -5.82 -1.71
C LEU A 214 5.34 -7.22 -1.10
N GLY A 215 6.46 -7.77 -0.64
CA GLY A 215 6.53 -9.08 0.03
C GLY A 215 7.01 -10.21 -0.89
N GLU A 216 6.72 -10.12 -2.18
CA GLU A 216 7.26 -11.00 -3.22
C GLU A 216 7.81 -10.17 -4.39
N SER A 217 8.78 -10.74 -5.11
CA SER A 217 9.36 -10.09 -6.30
C SER A 217 8.50 -10.30 -7.56
N ASP A 218 7.71 -11.37 -7.60
CA ASP A 218 6.71 -11.56 -8.64
C ASP A 218 5.46 -10.76 -8.28
N LEU A 219 5.04 -9.88 -9.19
CA LEU A 219 3.87 -9.04 -9.00
C LEU A 219 2.59 -9.88 -8.89
N ASP A 220 2.50 -11.04 -9.54
CA ASP A 220 1.29 -11.86 -9.49
C ASP A 220 1.13 -12.61 -8.17
N ASP A 221 2.20 -12.74 -7.38
CA ASP A 221 2.20 -13.41 -6.07
C ASP A 221 2.28 -12.44 -4.88
N ALA A 222 2.50 -11.15 -5.14
CA ALA A 222 2.65 -10.15 -4.10
C ALA A 222 1.36 -9.99 -3.27
N PRO A 223 1.43 -10.02 -1.92
CA PRO A 223 0.25 -9.81 -1.08
C PRO A 223 -0.29 -8.37 -1.19
N VAL A 224 0.60 -7.39 -1.36
CA VAL A 224 0.23 -5.97 -1.48
C VAL A 224 0.62 -5.46 -2.86
N HIS A 225 -0.36 -4.92 -3.57
CA HIS A 225 -0.18 -4.25 -4.86
C HIS A 225 -0.42 -2.76 -4.69
N VAL A 226 0.43 -1.94 -5.28
CA VAL A 226 0.23 -0.49 -5.38
C VAL A 226 0.18 -0.13 -6.84
N LYS A 227 -0.96 0.36 -7.30
CA LYS A 227 -1.15 0.89 -8.64
C LYS A 227 -1.18 2.41 -8.57
N VAL A 228 -0.30 3.08 -9.31
CA VAL A 228 -0.22 4.55 -9.36
C VAL A 228 -0.57 5.03 -10.77
N GLU A 229 -1.69 5.75 -10.88
CA GLU A 229 -2.15 6.40 -12.11
C GLU A 229 -1.80 7.89 -12.05
N HIS A 230 -0.78 8.31 -12.80
CA HIS A 230 -0.23 9.67 -12.67
C HIS A 230 -0.61 10.62 -13.81
N ALA A 231 -1.18 10.11 -14.91
CA ALA A 231 -1.67 10.95 -16.02
C ALA A 231 -2.93 11.76 -15.67
N LEU A 232 -3.69 11.35 -14.64
CA LEU A 232 -4.94 12.00 -14.25
C LEU A 232 -4.72 13.44 -13.76
N ALA A 233 -5.72 14.30 -13.97
CA ALA A 233 -5.75 15.65 -13.42
C ALA A 233 -5.53 15.66 -11.89
N ARG A 234 -5.99 14.59 -11.23
CA ARG A 234 -5.69 14.24 -9.84
C ARG A 234 -5.05 12.86 -9.84
N PRO A 235 -3.73 12.74 -9.67
CA PRO A 235 -3.07 11.45 -9.56
C PRO A 235 -3.72 10.60 -8.46
N GLU A 236 -3.79 9.30 -8.69
CA GLU A 236 -4.40 8.35 -7.77
C GLU A 236 -3.43 7.20 -7.51
N ALA A 237 -3.33 6.77 -6.25
CA ALA A 237 -2.63 5.55 -5.86
C ALA A 237 -3.61 4.62 -5.17
N THR A 238 -3.77 3.43 -5.73
CA THR A 238 -4.63 2.37 -5.19
C THR A 238 -3.77 1.25 -4.63
N PHE A 239 -3.89 1.02 -3.33
CA PHE A 239 -3.23 -0.01 -2.57
C PHE A 239 -4.21 -1.16 -2.37
N THR A 240 -3.91 -2.33 -2.91
CA THR A 240 -4.73 -3.52 -2.78
C THR A 240 -3.99 -4.57 -1.96
N LEU A 241 -4.57 -4.96 -0.82
CA LEU A 241 -4.15 -6.12 -0.05
C LEU A 241 -5.00 -7.31 -0.49
N ARG A 242 -4.38 -8.27 -1.17
CA ARG A 242 -5.02 -9.55 -1.46
C ARG A 242 -5.29 -10.31 -0.16
N PRO A 243 -6.29 -11.21 -0.13
CA PRO A 243 -6.53 -12.08 1.03
C PRO A 243 -5.25 -12.78 1.49
N THR A 244 -4.68 -12.26 2.57
CA THR A 244 -3.36 -12.65 3.08
C THR A 244 -3.46 -12.88 4.58
N ARG A 245 -2.97 -14.05 5.00
CA ARG A 245 -2.79 -14.36 6.42
C ARG A 245 -1.90 -13.33 7.11
N LEU A 246 -2.33 -12.77 8.23
CA LEU A 246 -1.61 -11.70 8.95
C LEU A 246 -0.17 -12.10 9.28
N GLU A 247 0.09 -13.37 9.59
CA GLU A 247 1.43 -13.87 9.90
C GLU A 247 2.40 -13.71 8.72
N ARG A 248 1.90 -13.73 7.47
CA ARG A 248 2.70 -13.46 6.27
C ARG A 248 2.97 -11.96 6.07
N LEU A 249 2.15 -11.08 6.62
CA LEU A 249 2.32 -9.64 6.52
C LEU A 249 3.32 -9.08 7.55
N ALA A 250 3.56 -9.80 8.64
CA ALA A 250 4.49 -9.38 9.69
C ALA A 250 5.90 -9.04 9.15
N GLY A 251 6.40 -9.85 8.21
CA GLY A 251 7.69 -9.62 7.55
C GLY A 251 7.72 -8.35 6.70
N PRO A 252 6.90 -8.23 5.65
CA PRO A 252 6.84 -7.04 4.79
C PRO A 252 6.48 -5.75 5.52
N LEU A 253 5.70 -5.84 6.59
CA LEU A 253 5.34 -4.68 7.42
C LEU A 253 6.38 -4.37 8.50
N ALA A 254 7.37 -5.24 8.72
CA ALA A 254 8.33 -5.18 9.82
C ALA A 254 7.66 -4.99 11.21
N MET A 255 6.49 -5.61 11.42
CA MET A 255 5.69 -5.51 12.64
C MET A 255 5.30 -6.90 13.13
N ALA A 256 5.42 -7.16 14.43
CA ALA A 256 4.88 -8.38 15.03
C ALA A 256 3.36 -8.26 15.16
N LEU A 257 2.61 -9.14 14.51
CA LEU A 257 1.15 -9.15 14.57
C LEU A 257 0.70 -10.24 15.58
N PRO A 258 0.10 -9.89 16.72
CA PRO A 258 -0.16 -10.82 17.82
C PRO A 258 -1.41 -11.70 17.60
N ILE A 259 -1.82 -11.89 16.34
CA ILE A 259 -3.09 -12.53 15.99
C ILE A 259 -2.82 -13.62 14.94
N GLU A 260 -3.13 -14.86 15.33
CA GLU A 260 -3.01 -16.04 14.47
C GLU A 260 -4.35 -16.39 13.81
N GLY A 261 -4.29 -17.01 12.63
CA GLY A 261 -5.45 -17.55 11.92
C GLY A 261 -6.33 -16.51 11.24
N VAL A 262 -5.91 -15.24 11.20
CA VAL A 262 -6.67 -14.15 10.58
C VAL A 262 -6.16 -13.85 9.18
N THR A 263 -7.09 -13.75 8.23
CA THR A 263 -6.81 -13.33 6.86
C THR A 263 -7.28 -11.90 6.67
N ALA A 264 -6.38 -11.01 6.26
CA ALA A 264 -6.71 -9.63 5.93
C ALA A 264 -6.76 -9.42 4.41
N SER A 265 -7.70 -8.60 3.96
CA SER A 265 -7.78 -8.08 2.60
C SER A 265 -8.26 -6.64 2.64
N GLY A 266 -8.08 -5.89 1.57
CA GLY A 266 -8.59 -4.53 1.51
C GLY A 266 -8.09 -3.74 0.32
N VAL A 267 -8.67 -2.55 0.18
CA VAL A 267 -8.30 -1.55 -0.80
C VAL A 267 -8.20 -0.20 -0.10
N ALA A 268 -7.12 0.53 -0.33
CA ALA A 268 -7.00 1.93 0.05
C ALA A 268 -6.71 2.76 -1.20
N THR A 269 -7.50 3.79 -1.44
CA THR A 269 -7.32 4.69 -2.59
C THR A 269 -6.93 6.06 -2.06
N LEU A 270 -5.80 6.59 -2.54
CA LEU A 270 -5.28 7.91 -2.21
C LEU A 270 -5.30 8.82 -3.43
N THR A 271 -5.86 10.01 -3.27
CA THR A 271 -5.86 11.07 -4.29
C THR A 271 -4.86 12.16 -3.92
N PHE A 272 -4.00 12.51 -4.87
CA PHE A 272 -3.00 13.56 -4.69
C PHE A 272 -3.49 14.87 -5.31
N LEU A 273 -3.49 15.94 -4.53
CA LEU A 273 -3.74 17.29 -5.04
C LEU A 273 -2.44 17.85 -5.63
N ARG A 274 -2.48 18.36 -6.86
CA ARG A 274 -1.31 18.96 -7.54
C ARG A 274 -0.85 20.31 -6.93
N SER A 275 -1.40 20.73 -5.78
CA SER A 275 -1.18 22.02 -5.14
C SER A 275 0.21 22.18 -4.47
N GLY A 276 1.18 21.31 -4.79
CA GLY A 276 2.52 21.30 -4.24
C GLY A 276 2.84 20.06 -3.41
N PRO A 277 4.11 19.83 -3.04
CA PRO A 277 4.58 18.62 -2.36
C PRO A 277 3.94 18.40 -0.97
N ASN A 278 3.47 19.48 -0.34
CA ASN A 278 2.85 19.48 0.98
C ASN A 278 1.31 19.46 0.92
N ALA A 279 0.71 19.34 -0.26
CA ALA A 279 -0.75 19.33 -0.35
C ALA A 279 -1.34 18.15 0.45
N PRO A 280 -2.47 18.33 1.15
CA PRO A 280 -3.12 17.23 1.85
C PRO A 280 -3.45 16.10 0.87
N ILE A 281 -3.24 14.87 1.32
CA ILE A 281 -3.63 13.66 0.58
C ILE A 281 -4.90 13.15 1.25
N GLU A 282 -5.92 12.89 0.45
CA GLU A 282 -7.21 12.36 0.91
C GLU A 282 -7.44 11.00 0.27
N GLY A 283 -8.30 10.19 0.87
CA GLY A 283 -8.55 8.86 0.37
C GLY A 283 -9.67 8.13 1.07
N LYS A 284 -9.81 6.86 0.71
CA LYS A 284 -10.72 5.90 1.34
C LYS A 284 -9.98 4.62 1.66
N LEU A 285 -10.37 3.98 2.75
CA LEU A 285 -9.92 2.68 3.19
C LEU A 285 -11.13 1.76 3.29
N GLU A 286 -11.01 0.57 2.71
CA GLU A 286 -11.92 -0.55 2.91
C GLU A 286 -11.07 -1.78 3.21
N ALA A 287 -11.25 -2.38 4.38
CA ALA A 287 -10.51 -3.56 4.81
C ALA A 287 -11.46 -4.61 5.39
N ARG A 288 -11.08 -5.87 5.23
CA ARG A 288 -11.80 -7.02 5.76
C ARG A 288 -10.82 -7.96 6.46
N PHE A 289 -11.24 -8.45 7.61
CA PHE A 289 -10.50 -9.38 8.45
C PHE A 289 -11.37 -10.62 8.70
N GLU A 290 -11.04 -11.71 8.01
CA GLU A 290 -11.69 -13.02 8.18
C GLU A 290 -11.00 -13.78 9.32
N GLY A 291 -11.79 -14.35 10.23
CA GLY A 291 -11.33 -15.03 11.44
C GLY A 291 -11.05 -14.08 12.62
N TYR A 292 -11.03 -12.76 12.39
CA TYR A 292 -10.83 -11.79 13.46
C TYR A 292 -12.13 -11.52 14.21
N ARG A 293 -12.06 -11.71 15.53
CA ARG A 293 -13.16 -11.37 16.45
C ARG A 293 -12.70 -10.23 17.36
N PRO A 294 -13.25 -9.02 17.22
CA PRO A 294 -12.92 -7.93 18.14
C PRO A 294 -13.23 -8.37 19.57
N PRO A 295 -12.46 -7.91 20.58
CA PRO A 295 -12.73 -8.30 21.94
C PRO A 295 -14.08 -7.71 22.35
N VAL A 296 -15.05 -8.58 22.62
CA VAL A 296 -16.41 -8.17 22.97
C VAL A 296 -16.63 -8.25 24.49
N PRO A 297 -17.43 -7.33 25.08
CA PRO A 297 -17.80 -7.41 26.49
C PRO A 297 -18.34 -8.81 26.87
N PRO A 298 -18.10 -9.31 28.08
CA PRO A 298 -18.58 -10.63 28.50
C PRO A 298 -20.11 -10.79 28.37
N GLU A 299 -20.86 -9.70 28.47
CA GLU A 299 -22.32 -9.65 28.36
C GLU A 299 -22.83 -10.01 26.96
N VAL A 300 -22.01 -9.85 25.92
CA VAL A 300 -22.39 -10.06 24.51
C VAL A 300 -21.81 -11.34 23.89
N LYS A 301 -21.03 -12.13 24.65
CA LYS A 301 -20.36 -13.36 24.17
C LYS A 301 -21.28 -14.43 23.55
N GLY A 302 -22.60 -14.30 23.72
CA GLY A 302 -23.62 -15.22 23.21
C GLY A 302 -24.28 -14.80 21.90
N ILE A 303 -23.94 -13.61 21.40
CA ILE A 303 -24.36 -13.19 20.07
C ILE A 303 -23.47 -13.94 19.07
N VAL A 304 -24.10 -14.61 18.10
CA VAL A 304 -23.37 -15.17 16.96
C VAL A 304 -22.92 -13.99 16.12
N PHE A 305 -21.67 -13.59 16.32
CA PHE A 305 -20.99 -12.70 15.40
C PHE A 305 -20.44 -13.55 14.25
N GLY A 306 -20.53 -13.04 13.01
CA GLY A 306 -19.88 -13.70 11.88
C GLY A 306 -18.37 -13.77 12.08
N ASP A 307 -17.65 -14.48 11.21
CA ASP A 307 -16.19 -14.55 11.29
C ASP A 307 -15.51 -13.38 10.56
N ASP A 308 -16.29 -12.47 9.98
CA ASP A 308 -15.79 -11.32 9.24
C ASP A 308 -15.90 -10.04 10.06
N THR A 309 -14.82 -9.26 10.06
CA THR A 309 -14.81 -7.86 10.50
C THR A 309 -14.50 -6.96 9.31
N GLU A 310 -15.37 -6.02 9.00
CA GLU A 310 -15.16 -5.01 7.96
C GLU A 310 -14.81 -3.67 8.60
N VAL A 311 -13.87 -2.95 8.00
CA VAL A 311 -13.43 -1.62 8.42
C VAL A 311 -13.47 -0.69 7.21
N THR A 312 -14.21 0.39 7.30
CA THR A 312 -14.25 1.44 6.27
C THR A 312 -13.92 2.78 6.88
N SER A 313 -13.25 3.67 6.14
CA SER A 313 -12.95 5.02 6.63
C SER A 313 -12.57 5.95 5.48
N ARG A 314 -12.84 7.24 5.64
CA ARG A 314 -12.17 8.29 4.89
C ARG A 314 -10.83 8.59 5.55
N ILE A 315 -9.77 8.61 4.75
CA ILE A 315 -8.41 8.85 5.26
C ILE A 315 -7.89 10.20 4.78
N ALA A 316 -7.23 10.93 5.66
CA ALA A 316 -6.48 12.13 5.29
C ALA A 316 -5.07 12.09 5.88
N LEU A 317 -4.10 12.49 5.08
CA LEU A 317 -2.69 12.53 5.45
C LEU A 317 -2.26 13.98 5.65
N SER A 318 -1.66 14.27 6.80
CA SER A 318 -1.12 15.59 7.10
C SER A 318 -0.07 16.04 6.07
N GLU A 319 0.14 17.34 5.97
CA GLU A 319 1.10 17.94 5.04
C GLU A 319 2.53 17.42 5.27
N ASP A 320 2.90 17.21 6.53
CA ASP A 320 4.20 16.65 6.94
C ASP A 320 4.30 15.12 6.83
N ARG A 321 3.22 14.46 6.40
CA ARG A 321 3.10 13.00 6.22
C ARG A 321 3.34 12.18 7.48
N LYS A 322 3.19 12.81 8.65
CA LYS A 322 3.36 12.14 9.96
C LYS A 322 2.07 11.69 10.59
N LYS A 323 0.92 12.20 10.16
CA LYS A 323 -0.37 11.84 10.74
C LYS A 323 -1.34 11.39 9.66
N VAL A 324 -1.91 10.20 9.86
CA VAL A 324 -3.11 9.74 9.17
C VAL A 324 -4.30 10.02 10.09
N THR A 325 -5.35 10.67 9.61
CA THR A 325 -6.66 10.71 10.27
C THR A 325 -7.60 9.73 9.58
N PHE A 326 -8.43 9.08 10.38
CA PHE A 326 -9.49 8.19 9.96
C PHE A 326 -10.81 8.85 10.33
N ASP A 327 -11.45 9.48 9.35
CA ASP A 327 -12.74 10.12 9.50
C ASP A 327 -13.83 9.13 9.09
N GLU A 328 -15.00 9.22 9.73
CA GLU A 328 -16.13 8.30 9.48
C GLU A 328 -15.71 6.83 9.53
N LEU A 329 -14.85 6.50 10.50
CA LEU A 329 -14.37 5.14 10.69
C LEU A 329 -15.54 4.26 11.12
N GLU A 330 -15.90 3.28 10.30
CA GLU A 330 -16.92 2.28 10.60
C GLU A 330 -16.27 0.91 10.77
N VAL A 331 -16.59 0.23 11.86
CA VAL A 331 -16.17 -1.15 12.14
C VAL A 331 -17.42 -2.01 12.28
N ILE A 332 -17.57 -3.00 11.40
CA ILE A 332 -18.72 -3.88 11.33
C ILE A 332 -18.28 -5.31 11.63
N HIS A 333 -18.90 -5.94 12.62
CA HIS A 333 -18.69 -7.34 12.95
C HIS A 333 -20.05 -8.01 13.25
N GLY A 334 -20.63 -8.65 12.23
CA GLY A 334 -22.00 -9.15 12.30
C GLY A 334 -23.02 -8.05 12.59
N ALA A 335 -23.77 -8.16 13.70
CA ALA A 335 -24.73 -7.13 14.13
C ALA A 335 -24.07 -5.97 14.90
N PHE A 336 -22.79 -6.09 15.25
CA PHE A 336 -22.07 -5.04 15.96
C PHE A 336 -21.53 -4.03 14.96
N ARG A 337 -22.00 -2.79 15.07
CA ARG A 337 -21.55 -1.67 14.25
C ARG A 337 -21.07 -0.56 15.17
N LEU A 338 -19.83 -0.14 14.93
CA LEU A 338 -19.19 0.97 15.61
C LEU A 338 -18.82 2.02 14.57
N THR A 339 -19.02 3.29 14.90
CA THR A 339 -18.69 4.44 14.07
C THR A 339 -17.90 5.45 14.89
N GLY A 340 -16.93 6.12 14.30
CA GLY A 340 -16.21 7.19 14.99
C GLY A 340 -15.04 7.74 14.20
N GLU A 341 -13.96 8.02 14.90
CA GLU A 341 -12.77 8.63 14.33
C GLU A 341 -11.50 7.96 14.88
N GLY A 342 -10.40 8.17 14.18
CA GLY A 342 -9.10 7.70 14.62
C GLY A 342 -7.95 8.51 14.06
N SER A 343 -6.77 8.21 14.55
CA SER A 343 -5.52 8.70 13.98
C SER A 343 -4.38 7.72 14.18
N ALA A 344 -3.45 7.72 13.24
CA ALA A 344 -2.16 7.09 13.37
C ALA A 344 -1.08 8.16 13.23
N VAL A 345 -0.29 8.35 14.28
CA VAL A 345 0.80 9.32 14.32
C VAL A 345 2.13 8.58 14.23
N ARG A 346 2.85 8.82 13.15
CA ARG A 346 4.18 8.30 12.89
C ARG A 346 5.23 9.06 13.70
N ASN A 347 5.97 8.31 14.49
CA ASN A 347 7.22 8.69 15.11
C ASN A 347 8.40 8.15 14.30
N ARG A 348 9.64 8.35 14.77
CA ARG A 348 10.85 7.99 14.01
C ARG A 348 10.89 6.51 13.63
N ASP A 349 10.57 5.64 14.59
CA ASP A 349 10.74 4.18 14.52
C ASP A 349 9.43 3.40 14.82
N HIS A 350 8.31 4.08 15.01
CA HIS A 350 7.03 3.46 15.33
C HIS A 350 5.86 4.37 14.99
N ALA A 351 4.64 3.87 15.08
CA ALA A 351 3.43 4.67 15.02
C ALA A 351 2.56 4.42 16.25
N VAL A 352 1.87 5.47 16.70
CA VAL A 352 0.87 5.41 17.75
C VAL A 352 -0.50 5.54 17.10
N LEU A 353 -1.36 4.55 17.34
CA LEU A 353 -2.73 4.52 16.87
C LEU A 353 -3.66 4.89 18.03
N ALA A 354 -4.64 5.73 17.75
CA ALA A 354 -5.72 6.06 18.67
C ALA A 354 -7.04 6.08 17.92
N MET A 355 -8.06 5.40 18.44
CA MET A 355 -9.40 5.38 17.85
C MET A 355 -10.45 5.58 18.95
N ALA A 356 -11.49 6.34 18.63
CA ALA A 356 -12.67 6.54 19.46
C ALA A 356 -13.89 6.14 18.63
N LEU A 357 -14.57 5.08 19.07
CA LEU A 357 -15.64 4.44 18.35
C LEU A 357 -16.88 4.39 19.24
N GLU A 358 -18.04 4.64 18.65
CA GLU A 358 -19.33 4.60 19.32
C GLU A 358 -20.30 3.74 18.54
N GLY A 359 -21.16 3.01 19.24
CA GLY A 359 -22.21 2.22 18.60
C GLY A 359 -23.37 1.99 19.53
N THR A 360 -24.37 1.28 19.02
CA THR A 360 -25.53 0.89 19.81
C THR A 360 -25.80 -0.59 19.66
N LEU A 361 -26.12 -1.24 20.78
CA LEU A 361 -26.56 -2.62 20.83
C LEU A 361 -28.03 -2.66 21.22
N SER A 362 -28.83 -3.35 20.42
CA SER A 362 -30.25 -3.49 20.72
C SER A 362 -30.44 -4.40 21.93
N CYS A 363 -31.24 -3.96 22.91
CA CYS A 363 -31.44 -4.73 24.15
C CYS A 363 -32.11 -6.08 23.92
N ASN A 364 -32.85 -6.25 22.83
CA ASN A 364 -33.41 -7.54 22.45
C ASN A 364 -32.33 -8.57 22.03
N GLN A 365 -31.25 -8.12 21.37
CA GLN A 365 -30.12 -8.96 20.97
C GLN A 365 -29.28 -9.34 22.19
N LEU A 366 -29.06 -8.38 23.11
CA LEU A 366 -28.40 -8.62 24.39
C LEU A 366 -29.15 -9.65 25.23
N ALA A 367 -30.46 -9.47 25.39
CA ALA A 367 -31.29 -10.39 26.17
C ALA A 367 -31.31 -11.80 25.56
N ALA A 368 -31.39 -11.91 24.23
CA ALA A 368 -31.34 -13.19 23.54
C ALA A 368 -29.98 -13.90 23.72
N ALA A 369 -28.87 -13.15 23.64
CA ALA A 369 -27.53 -13.68 23.83
C ALA A 369 -27.28 -14.14 25.26
N ALA A 370 -27.66 -13.33 26.26
CA ALA A 370 -27.52 -13.68 27.66
C ALA A 370 -28.33 -14.95 28.02
N ALA A 371 -29.54 -15.10 27.47
CA ALA A 371 -30.35 -16.31 27.65
C ALA A 371 -29.70 -17.55 27.02
N ASN A 372 -29.14 -17.43 25.83
CA ASN A 372 -28.43 -18.51 25.15
C ASN A 372 -27.19 -18.98 25.94
N ILE A 373 -26.38 -18.06 26.47
CA ILE A 373 -25.16 -18.40 27.24
C ILE A 373 -25.51 -19.14 28.53
N ARG A 374 -26.53 -18.68 29.26
CA ARG A 374 -26.84 -19.22 30.59
C ARG A 374 -27.58 -20.55 30.55
N VAL A 375 -28.43 -20.77 29.55
CA VAL A 375 -29.33 -21.93 29.50
C VAL A 375 -28.80 -23.03 28.57
N GLY A 376 -28.09 -22.66 27.49
CA GLY A 376 -27.60 -23.61 26.50
C GLY A 376 -28.70 -24.33 25.70
N GLY A 377 -28.30 -24.95 24.58
CA GLY A 377 -29.16 -25.84 23.78
C GLY A 377 -30.42 -25.20 23.17
N GLN A 378 -31.40 -26.04 22.81
CA GLN A 378 -32.65 -25.60 22.18
C GLN A 378 -33.52 -24.72 23.10
N VAL A 379 -33.43 -24.92 24.43
CA VAL A 379 -34.21 -24.17 25.43
C VAL A 379 -33.74 -22.71 25.53
N GLY A 380 -32.42 -22.47 25.50
CA GLY A 380 -31.87 -21.11 25.42
C GLY A 380 -32.39 -20.33 24.21
N SER A 381 -32.48 -20.99 23.04
CA SER A 381 -32.95 -20.35 21.81
C SER A 381 -34.42 -19.91 21.88
N TRP A 382 -35.26 -20.68 22.59
CA TRP A 382 -36.67 -20.35 22.79
C TRP A 382 -36.84 -19.22 23.81
N LEU A 383 -36.13 -19.30 24.95
CA LEU A 383 -36.13 -18.24 25.96
C LEU A 383 -35.58 -16.93 25.40
N GLY A 384 -34.55 -16.98 24.55
CA GLY A 384 -34.00 -15.82 23.87
C GLY A 384 -35.01 -15.13 22.96
N LYS A 385 -35.83 -15.90 22.22
CA LYS A 385 -36.93 -15.36 21.40
C LYS A 385 -38.02 -14.70 22.23
N LEU A 386 -38.31 -15.21 23.42
CA LEU A 386 -39.29 -14.62 24.35
C LEU A 386 -38.74 -13.36 25.01
N ALA A 387 -37.52 -13.41 25.55
CA ALA A 387 -36.87 -12.26 26.18
C ALA A 387 -36.73 -11.09 25.20
N GLY A 388 -36.37 -11.36 23.94
CA GLY A 388 -36.28 -10.35 22.89
C GLY A 388 -37.62 -9.68 22.52
N ARG A 389 -38.77 -10.25 22.89
CA ARG A 389 -40.08 -9.60 22.70
C ARG A 389 -40.44 -8.63 23.83
N VAL A 390 -39.92 -8.86 25.04
CA VAL A 390 -40.28 -8.14 26.26
C VAL A 390 -39.35 -6.95 26.52
N VAL A 391 -38.07 -7.05 26.11
CA VAL A 391 -37.09 -5.99 26.31
C VAL A 391 -37.05 -5.03 25.12
N THR A 392 -37.04 -3.73 25.39
CA THR A 392 -36.83 -2.64 24.42
C THR A 392 -35.72 -1.70 24.85
N GLY A 393 -35.27 -0.89 23.89
CA GLY A 393 -34.20 0.08 24.09
C GLY A 393 -32.89 -0.39 23.49
N SER A 394 -31.86 0.41 23.74
CA SER A 394 -30.53 0.24 23.18
C SER A 394 -29.49 0.62 24.23
N VAL A 395 -28.39 -0.12 24.27
CA VAL A 395 -27.21 0.22 25.07
C VAL A 395 -26.23 0.93 24.16
N GLY A 396 -25.83 2.15 24.55
CA GLY A 396 -24.70 2.82 23.92
C GLY A 396 -23.40 2.10 24.28
N VAL A 397 -22.51 1.93 23.32
CA VAL A 397 -21.20 1.31 23.49
C VAL A 397 -20.16 2.32 23.02
N VAL A 398 -19.21 2.66 23.89
CA VAL A 398 -18.05 3.48 23.53
C VAL A 398 -16.80 2.62 23.65
N VAL A 399 -16.00 2.58 22.60
CA VAL A 399 -14.75 1.83 22.53
C VAL A 399 -13.62 2.81 22.21
N THR A 400 -12.62 2.87 23.09
CA THR A 400 -11.39 3.62 22.84
C THR A 400 -10.24 2.64 22.67
N VAL A 401 -9.54 2.71 21.55
CA VAL A 401 -8.37 1.89 21.25
C VAL A 401 -7.12 2.75 21.25
N SER A 402 -6.06 2.27 21.88
CA SER A 402 -4.72 2.86 21.79
C SER A 402 -3.68 1.76 21.63
N ALA A 403 -2.82 1.90 20.61
CA ALA A 403 -1.78 0.93 20.30
C ALA A 403 -0.47 1.61 19.88
N ASP A 404 0.66 0.99 20.19
CA ASP A 404 2.00 1.34 19.68
C ASP A 404 2.49 0.18 18.80
N THR A 405 2.94 0.48 17.58
CA THR A 405 3.38 -0.57 16.64
C THR A 405 4.59 -1.39 17.12
N ARG A 406 5.32 -0.93 18.15
CA ARG A 406 6.41 -1.69 18.78
C ARG A 406 5.91 -2.73 19.78
N ALA A 407 4.71 -2.55 20.32
CA ALA A 407 4.12 -3.36 21.37
C ALA A 407 2.62 -3.55 21.08
N LEU A 408 2.31 -4.15 19.92
CA LEU A 408 0.92 -4.37 19.50
C LEU A 408 0.18 -5.37 20.41
N ASP A 409 0.91 -6.24 21.09
CA ASP A 409 0.40 -7.13 22.13
C ASP A 409 -0.03 -6.38 23.41
N GLU A 410 0.53 -5.20 23.65
CA GLU A 410 0.14 -4.29 24.75
C GLU A 410 -0.98 -3.31 24.36
N ALA A 411 -1.57 -3.45 23.17
CA ALA A 411 -2.66 -2.60 22.72
C ALA A 411 -3.81 -2.56 23.74
N THR A 412 -4.20 -1.35 24.13
CA THR A 412 -5.25 -1.15 25.12
C THR A 412 -6.57 -0.84 24.44
N MET A 413 -7.63 -1.51 24.89
CA MET A 413 -9.00 -1.24 24.47
C MET A 413 -9.86 -1.01 25.71
N LYS A 414 -10.41 0.20 25.84
CA LYS A 414 -11.34 0.55 26.92
C LYS A 414 -12.75 0.53 26.35
N GLN A 415 -13.65 -0.14 27.04
CA GLN A 415 -15.06 -0.23 26.66
C GLN A 415 -15.92 0.37 27.76
N GLN A 416 -16.90 1.18 27.37
CA GLN A 416 -17.92 1.73 28.25
C GLN A 416 -19.29 1.38 27.71
N LEU A 417 -20.15 0.84 28.57
CA LEU A 417 -21.52 0.49 28.25
C LEU A 417 -22.46 1.46 28.96
N GLY A 418 -23.32 2.12 28.18
CA GLY A 418 -24.40 2.97 28.69
C GLY A 418 -25.57 2.15 29.22
N VAL A 419 -26.39 2.74 30.08
CA VAL A 419 -27.62 2.10 30.57
C VAL A 419 -28.80 2.58 29.72
N GLY A 420 -29.47 1.68 29.01
CA GLY A 420 -30.58 2.04 28.13
C GLY A 420 -31.61 0.94 27.83
N CYS A 421 -31.56 -0.18 28.56
CA CYS A 421 -32.56 -1.24 28.43
C CYS A 421 -33.74 -1.03 29.37
N GLY A 422 -34.95 -1.13 28.84
CA GLY A 422 -36.21 -1.09 29.58
C GLY A 422 -37.16 -2.22 29.18
N LEU A 423 -38.13 -2.51 30.04
CA LEU A 423 -39.21 -3.43 29.72
C LEU A 423 -40.27 -2.70 28.88
N ARG A 424 -40.85 -3.39 27.88
CA ARG A 424 -42.03 -2.87 27.17
C ARG A 424 -43.21 -2.78 28.15
N PRO A 425 -43.79 -1.58 28.37
CA PRO A 425 -44.90 -1.43 29.32
C PRO A 425 -46.21 -2.10 28.84
N ASP A 426 -46.36 -2.38 27.54
CA ASP A 426 -47.70 -2.54 26.95
C ASP A 426 -48.11 -4.00 26.67
N ARG A 427 -47.28 -5.00 27.01
CA ARG A 427 -47.58 -6.42 26.75
C ARG A 427 -47.08 -7.35 27.86
N ILE A 428 -47.71 -7.30 29.02
CA ILE A 428 -47.89 -8.53 29.80
C ILE A 428 -48.87 -9.37 28.97
N LEU A 429 -48.34 -10.32 28.19
CA LEU A 429 -49.12 -11.17 27.30
C LEU A 429 -50.24 -11.89 28.10
N PRO A 430 -51.53 -11.70 27.78
CA PRO A 430 -52.59 -12.52 28.37
C PRO A 430 -52.37 -13.97 27.92
N GLY A 431 -52.20 -14.88 28.88
CA GLY A 431 -51.97 -16.31 28.60
C GLY A 431 -50.51 -16.77 28.60
N MET A 432 -49.58 -16.03 29.22
CA MET A 432 -48.31 -16.67 29.59
C MET A 432 -48.60 -17.81 30.60
N PRO A 433 -48.13 -19.04 30.38
CA PRO A 433 -48.19 -20.08 31.40
C PRO A 433 -47.45 -19.56 32.63
N GLU A 434 -48.02 -19.79 33.82
CA GLU A 434 -47.31 -19.53 35.08
C GLU A 434 -45.92 -20.12 34.96
N LEU A 435 -44.90 -19.27 35.15
CA LEU A 435 -43.53 -19.75 35.24
C LEU A 435 -43.53 -20.84 36.33
N PRO A 436 -43.00 -22.05 36.06
CA PRO A 436 -42.89 -23.07 37.08
C PRO A 436 -42.17 -22.44 38.28
N GLU A 437 -42.74 -22.62 39.48
CA GLU A 437 -42.18 -22.05 40.70
C GLU A 437 -40.68 -22.37 40.73
N LEU A 438 -39.85 -21.32 40.63
CA LEU A 438 -38.42 -21.46 40.84
C LEU A 438 -38.24 -22.12 42.21
N PRO A 439 -37.38 -23.14 42.34
CA PRO A 439 -37.09 -23.73 43.64
C PRO A 439 -36.78 -22.63 44.64
N LYS A 440 -37.52 -22.59 45.75
CA LYS A 440 -37.37 -21.57 46.80
C LYS A 440 -35.97 -21.57 47.44
N ASP A 441 -35.20 -22.62 47.16
CA ASP A 441 -33.81 -22.78 47.55
C ASP A 441 -32.89 -22.58 46.33
N MET A 442 -32.82 -21.35 45.82
CA MET A 442 -31.63 -20.97 45.04
C MET A 442 -30.48 -20.76 46.04
N PRO A 443 -29.32 -21.42 45.87
CA PRO A 443 -28.16 -21.13 46.69
C PRO A 443 -27.83 -19.65 46.59
N GLU A 444 -27.59 -18.99 47.73
CA GLU A 444 -27.15 -17.61 47.76
C GLU A 444 -25.94 -17.46 46.82
N LEU A 445 -26.09 -16.64 45.79
CA LEU A 445 -24.97 -16.25 44.95
C LEU A 445 -23.91 -15.63 45.87
N PRO A 446 -22.63 -16.05 45.78
CA PRO A 446 -21.58 -15.47 46.61
C PRO A 446 -21.58 -13.96 46.39
N LYS A 447 -21.65 -13.19 47.49
CA LYS A 447 -21.38 -11.76 47.47
C LYS A 447 -19.95 -11.58 47.01
N ILE A 448 -19.77 -11.21 45.74
CA ILE A 448 -18.48 -10.76 45.25
C ILE A 448 -18.33 -9.31 45.75
N GLU A 449 -17.74 -9.15 46.93
CA GLU A 449 -17.16 -7.86 47.34
C GLU A 449 -15.95 -7.62 46.44
N ILE A 450 -16.14 -6.82 45.40
CA ILE A 450 -15.02 -6.33 44.59
C ILE A 450 -14.34 -5.24 45.43
N GLU A 451 -13.31 -5.61 46.19
CA GLU A 451 -12.32 -4.65 46.70
C GLU A 451 -11.63 -4.02 45.49
N LEU A 452 -12.06 -2.80 45.15
CA LEU A 452 -11.33 -1.97 44.19
C LEU A 452 -9.90 -1.76 44.73
N PRO A 453 -8.85 -2.02 43.94
CA PRO A 453 -7.48 -1.78 44.37
C PRO A 453 -7.34 -0.30 44.74
N LYS A 454 -6.81 -0.03 45.94
CA LYS A 454 -6.52 1.33 46.40
C LYS A 454 -5.58 1.98 45.40
N LEU A 455 -6.08 2.99 44.68
CA LEU A 455 -5.27 3.80 43.78
C LEU A 455 -4.07 4.37 44.56
N PRO A 456 -2.82 4.21 44.08
CA PRO A 456 -1.69 4.86 44.70
C PRO A 456 -1.90 6.37 44.65
N LYS A 457 -1.70 7.03 45.80
CA LYS A 457 -1.72 8.49 45.88
C LYS A 457 -0.62 9.03 44.99
N LEU A 458 -0.99 9.58 43.83
CA LEU A 458 -0.10 10.40 43.03
C LEU A 458 0.19 11.69 43.80
N GLN A 459 1.36 11.74 44.42
CA GLN A 459 1.98 13.01 44.79
C GLN A 459 2.50 13.64 43.49
N ILE A 460 1.90 14.76 43.10
CA ILE A 460 2.38 15.59 42.00
C ILE A 460 3.45 16.54 42.59
N PRO A 461 4.66 16.59 42.02
CA PRO A 461 5.62 17.65 42.32
C PRO A 461 5.22 19.01 41.71
#